data_AF-A0AAE1QFM2-F1
#
_entry.id   AF-A0AAE1QFM2-F1
#
_cell.length_a   1.000
_cell.length_b   1.000
_cell.length_c   1.000
_cell.angle_alpha   90.00
_cell.angle_beta   90.00
_cell.angle_gamma   90.00
#
_symmetry.space_group_name_H-M   'P 1'
#
loop_
_entity.id
_entity.type
_entity.pdbx_description
1 polymer ?
#
loop_
_entity_poly.entity_id
_entity_poly.type
_entity_poly.pdbx_seq_one_letter_code
_entity_poly.pdbx_strand_id
1 'polypeptide(L)'
;MQGKDIDNILSLLTKICYETCKKHIPKKRTNTSKIPRDRKIIMIKRHKLQTKLKNTTYPPVRVQITEKLRELEEQMQKSHKEQQRKEEMQAVSNIQQNSKFFFAYARKN
;
A
#
# COMPACT_ATOMS: atom_id res chain seq x y z
N MET A 1 16.16 49.56 25.63
CA MET A 1 14.73 49.17 25.54
C MET A 1 14.30 48.73 24.13
N GLN A 2 15.01 49.10 23.05
CA GLN A 2 14.62 48.81 21.65
C GLN A 2 14.68 47.32 21.22
N GLY A 3 15.52 46.49 21.85
CA GLY A 3 15.64 45.07 21.46
C GLY A 3 14.43 44.20 21.79
N LYS A 4 13.75 44.47 22.91
CA LYS A 4 12.55 43.71 23.33
C LYS A 4 11.37 43.86 22.38
N ASP A 5 11.23 45.01 21.73
CA ASP A 5 10.16 45.24 20.76
C ASP A 5 10.38 44.46 19.47
N ILE A 6 11.64 44.39 19.00
CA ILE A 6 11.99 43.63 17.79
C ILE A 6 11.73 42.13 18.03
N ASP A 7 12.14 41.60 19.19
CA ASP A 7 11.90 40.20 19.55
C ASP A 7 10.39 39.88 19.65
N ASN A 8 9.60 40.81 20.21
CA ASN A 8 8.14 40.67 20.28
C ASN A 8 7.49 40.68 18.89
N ILE A 9 7.94 41.57 18.00
CA ILE A 9 7.44 41.65 16.62
C ILE A 9 7.80 40.37 15.85
N LEU A 10 9.02 39.87 15.99
CA LEU A 10 9.46 38.62 15.35
C LEU A 10 8.68 37.41 15.86
N SER A 11 8.42 37.35 17.17
CA SER A 11 7.60 36.31 17.78
C SER A 11 6.17 36.32 17.24
N LEU A 12 5.57 37.51 17.14
CA LEU A 12 4.22 37.69 16.58
C LEU A 12 4.17 37.30 15.11
N LEU A 13 5.14 37.73 14.31
CA LEU A 13 5.25 37.39 12.90
C LEU A 13 5.36 35.87 12.71
N THR A 14 6.24 35.22 13.48
CA THR A 14 6.44 33.77 13.41
C THR A 14 5.15 33.02 13.75
N LYS A 15 4.40 33.49 14.75
CA LYS A 15 3.12 32.92 15.14
C LYS A 15 2.07 33.07 14.04
N ILE A 16 1.95 34.25 13.43
CA ILE A 16 1.00 34.49 12.34
C ILE A 16 1.34 33.64 11.12
N CYS A 17 2.62 33.55 10.76
CA CYS A 17 3.10 32.71 9.68
C CYS A 17 2.80 31.23 9.94
N TYR A 18 3.07 30.75 11.16
CA TYR A 18 2.80 29.36 11.54
C TYR A 18 1.31 29.03 11.46
N GLU A 19 0.43 29.86 12.03
CA GLU A 19 -1.02 29.60 12.02
C GLU A 19 -1.61 29.68 10.60
N THR A 20 -1.15 30.65 9.79
CA THR A 20 -1.54 30.77 8.39
C THR A 20 -1.11 29.53 7.60
N CYS A 21 0.16 29.12 7.71
CA CYS A 21 0.68 27.93 7.05
C CYS A 21 -0.07 26.67 7.50
N LYS A 22 -0.28 26.47 8.80
CA LYS A 22 -1.01 25.32 9.35
C LYS A 22 -2.44 25.23 8.83
N LYS A 23 -3.14 26.37 8.70
CA LYS A 23 -4.51 26.43 8.18
C LYS A 23 -4.60 26.08 6.68
N HIS A 24 -3.58 26.47 5.91
CA HIS A 24 -3.57 26.31 4.46
C HIS A 24 -2.74 25.12 3.96
N ILE A 25 -2.05 24.38 4.84
CA ILE A 25 -1.38 23.13 4.48
C ILE A 25 -2.43 22.13 3.98
N PRO A 26 -2.28 21.60 2.75
CA PRO A 26 -3.13 20.54 2.27
C PRO A 26 -3.05 19.35 3.22
N LYS A 27 -4.21 18.90 3.73
CA LYS A 27 -4.28 17.68 4.54
C LYS A 27 -3.71 16.52 3.72
N LYS A 28 -2.71 15.81 4.27
CA LYS A 28 -2.18 14.60 3.63
C LYS A 28 -3.33 13.61 3.46
N ARG A 29 -3.65 13.28 2.21
CA ARG A 29 -4.62 12.22 1.90
C ARG A 29 -4.00 10.89 2.28
N THR A 30 -4.53 10.25 3.33
CA THR A 30 -4.20 8.87 3.65
C THR A 30 -4.97 7.96 2.70
N ASN A 31 -4.44 7.75 1.50
CA ASN A 31 -4.99 6.76 0.59
C ASN A 31 -4.66 5.37 1.14
N THR A 32 -5.65 4.69 1.72
CA THR A 32 -5.54 3.26 2.01
C THR A 32 -5.49 2.53 0.67
N SER A 33 -4.35 1.94 0.34
CA SER A 33 -4.25 1.17 -0.90
C SER A 33 -5.14 -0.05 -0.79
N LYS A 34 -6.03 -0.26 -1.78
CA LYS A 34 -6.83 -1.49 -1.89
C LYS A 34 -5.94 -2.73 -2.02
N ILE A 35 -4.70 -2.58 -2.48
CA ILE A 35 -3.75 -3.67 -2.69
C ILE A 35 -2.81 -3.76 -1.47
N PRO A 36 -2.74 -4.93 -0.82
CA PRO A 36 -1.78 -5.18 0.24
C PRO A 36 -0.33 -4.87 -0.15
N ARG A 37 0.45 -4.39 0.82
CA ARG A 37 1.84 -3.94 0.60
C ARG A 37 2.73 -5.04 0.03
N ASP A 38 2.58 -6.27 0.51
CA ASP A 38 3.29 -7.46 0.03
C ASP A 38 3.06 -7.67 -1.48
N ARG A 39 1.81 -7.65 -1.93
CA ARG A 39 1.49 -7.80 -3.36
C ARG A 39 2.04 -6.67 -4.21
N LYS A 40 1.98 -5.44 -3.71
CA LYS A 40 2.58 -4.30 -4.41
C LYS A 40 4.08 -4.51 -4.63
N ILE A 41 4.80 -5.03 -3.63
CA ILE A 41 6.23 -5.34 -3.75
C ILE A 41 6.46 -6.43 -4.79
N ILE A 42 5.67 -7.51 -4.80
CA ILE A 42 5.76 -8.59 -5.78
C ILE A 42 5.53 -8.03 -7.20
N MET A 43 4.49 -7.23 -7.40
CA MET A 43 4.17 -6.61 -8.71
C MET A 43 5.31 -5.72 -9.21
N ILE A 44 5.91 -4.91 -8.34
CA ILE A 44 7.06 -4.07 -8.69
C ILE A 44 8.26 -4.93 -9.09
N LYS A 45 8.57 -5.99 -8.33
CA LYS A 45 9.66 -6.92 -8.67
C LYS A 45 9.42 -7.61 -10.01
N ARG A 46 8.20 -8.08 -10.25
CA ARG A 46 7.77 -8.71 -11.51
C ARG A 46 7.98 -7.76 -12.68
N HIS A 47 7.53 -6.52 -12.56
CA HIS A 47 7.71 -5.50 -13.59
C HIS A 47 9.19 -5.26 -13.90
N LYS A 48 10.04 -5.10 -12.87
CA LYS A 48 11.49 -4.92 -13.05
C LYS A 48 12.14 -6.10 -13.78
N LEU A 49 11.78 -7.33 -13.42
CA LEU A 49 12.30 -8.53 -14.07
C LEU A 49 11.80 -8.68 -15.50
N GLN A 50 10.54 -8.36 -15.79
CA GLN A 50 10.01 -8.34 -17.15
C GLN A 50 10.74 -7.34 -18.04
N THR A 51 10.98 -6.12 -17.54
CA THR A 51 11.78 -5.11 -18.25
C THR A 51 13.22 -5.61 -18.47
N LYS A 52 13.83 -6.24 -17.46
CA LYS A 52 15.17 -6.85 -17.60
C LYS A 52 15.18 -7.96 -18.65
N LEU A 53 14.17 -8.82 -18.69
CA LEU A 53 14.05 -9.92 -19.64
C LEU A 53 13.96 -9.41 -21.09
N LYS A 54 13.17 -8.34 -21.31
CA LYS A 54 13.04 -7.70 -22.64
C LYS A 54 14.39 -7.20 -23.16
N ASN A 55 15.22 -6.65 -22.29
CA ASN A 55 16.50 -6.07 -22.66
C ASN A 55 17.68 -7.07 -22.64
N THR A 56 17.48 -8.29 -22.14
CA THR A 56 18.55 -9.29 -22.03
C THR A 56 18.61 -10.16 -23.29
N THR A 57 19.76 -10.19 -23.96
CA THR A 57 20.00 -11.05 -25.13
C THR A 57 20.65 -12.39 -24.78
N TYR A 58 21.44 -12.45 -23.71
CA TYR A 58 22.18 -13.66 -23.30
C TYR A 58 21.25 -14.78 -22.76
N PRO A 59 21.21 -15.98 -23.38
CA PRO A 59 20.20 -17.00 -23.08
C PRO A 59 20.22 -17.53 -21.62
N PRO A 60 21.37 -17.84 -21.00
CA PRO A 60 21.38 -18.33 -19.61
C PRO A 60 20.80 -17.33 -18.60
N VAL A 61 21.06 -16.03 -18.79
CA VAL A 61 20.49 -15.00 -17.91
C VAL A 61 18.99 -14.83 -18.17
N ARG A 62 18.52 -15.02 -19.41
CA ARG A 62 17.08 -15.05 -19.71
C ARG A 62 16.39 -16.20 -18.95
N VAL A 63 16.96 -17.41 -18.96
CA VAL A 63 16.43 -18.56 -18.21
C VAL A 63 16.33 -18.24 -16.73
N GLN A 64 17.38 -17.68 -16.12
CA GLN A 64 17.37 -17.28 -14.71
C GLN A 64 16.31 -16.22 -14.39
N ILE A 65 16.10 -15.24 -15.28
CA ILE A 65 15.08 -14.21 -15.09
C ILE A 65 13.67 -14.82 -15.20
N THR A 66 13.45 -15.72 -16.16
CA THR A 66 12.18 -16.43 -16.32
C THR A 66 11.86 -17.28 -15.09
N GLU A 67 12.85 -17.98 -14.54
CA GLU A 67 12.67 -18.76 -13.31
C GLU A 67 12.24 -17.87 -12.14
N LYS A 68 12.92 -16.73 -11.94
CA LYS A 68 12.53 -15.75 -10.92
C LYS A 68 11.13 -15.18 -11.15
N LEU A 69 10.69 -15.05 -12.40
CA LEU A 69 9.33 -14.62 -12.71
C LEU A 69 8.30 -15.68 -12.32
N ARG A 70 8.61 -16.98 -12.50
CA ARG A 70 7.80 -18.10 -12.04
C ARG A 70 7.64 -18.08 -10.52
N GLU A 71 8.74 -17.96 -9.79
CA GLU A 71 8.74 -17.85 -8.32
C GLU A 71 7.86 -16.70 -7.81
N LEU A 72 7.92 -15.52 -8.45
CA LEU A 72 7.09 -14.39 -8.07
C LEU A 72 5.60 -14.63 -8.35
N GLU A 73 5.26 -15.37 -9.40
CA GLU A 73 3.88 -15.74 -9.71
C GLU A 73 3.33 -16.71 -8.65
N GLU A 74 4.13 -17.70 -8.25
CA GLU A 74 3.79 -18.62 -7.15
C GLU A 74 3.57 -17.87 -5.83
N GLN A 75 4.43 -16.90 -5.50
CA GLN A 75 4.27 -16.04 -4.33
C GLN A 75 2.97 -15.21 -4.39
N MET A 76 2.63 -14.68 -5.57
CA MET A 76 1.39 -13.94 -5.77
C MET A 76 0.18 -14.83 -5.54
N GLN A 77 0.15 -16.02 -6.15
CA GLN A 77 -0.92 -16.99 -5.97
C GLN A 77 -1.06 -17.40 -4.50
N LYS A 78 0.04 -17.64 -3.80
CA LYS A 78 0.04 -17.96 -2.37
C LYS A 78 -0.56 -16.81 -1.54
N SER A 79 -0.21 -15.56 -1.83
CA SER A 79 -0.79 -14.38 -1.16
C SER A 79 -2.30 -14.27 -1.39
N HIS A 80 -2.79 -14.59 -2.59
CA HIS A 80 -4.24 -14.62 -2.87
C HIS A 80 -4.95 -15.73 -2.11
N LYS A 81 -4.42 -16.97 -2.14
CA LYS A 81 -4.98 -18.12 -1.40
C LYS A 81 -5.07 -17.85 0.10
N GLU A 82 -4.03 -17.23 0.67
CA GLU A 82 -4.03 -16.89 2.09
C GLU A 82 -5.08 -15.83 2.44
N GLN A 83 -5.28 -14.81 1.58
CA GLN A 83 -6.37 -13.85 1.79
C GLN A 83 -7.74 -14.53 1.69
N GLN A 84 -7.96 -15.36 0.67
CA GLN A 84 -9.22 -16.10 0.52
C GLN A 84 -9.51 -16.94 1.76
N ARG A 85 -8.54 -17.73 2.22
CA ARG A 85 -8.67 -18.53 3.46
C ARG A 85 -9.06 -17.68 4.67
N LYS A 86 -8.43 -16.51 4.85
CA LYS A 86 -8.76 -15.59 5.95
C LYS A 86 -10.18 -15.04 5.83
N GLU A 87 -10.58 -14.64 4.63
CA GLU A 87 -11.93 -14.16 4.36
C GLU A 87 -12.98 -15.25 4.59
N GLU A 88 -12.71 -16.49 4.16
CA GLU A 88 -13.55 -17.66 4.40
C GLU A 88 -13.70 -17.97 5.90
N MET A 89 -12.59 -18.04 6.64
CA MET A 89 -12.62 -18.26 8.09
C MET A 89 -13.43 -17.18 8.82
N GLN A 90 -13.24 -15.91 8.43
CA GLN A 90 -14.02 -14.82 9.00
C GLN A 90 -15.51 -14.94 8.64
N ALA A 91 -15.83 -15.33 7.40
CA ALA A 91 -17.20 -15.53 6.97
C ALA A 91 -17.87 -16.67 7.77
N VAL A 92 -17.19 -17.80 7.94
CA VAL A 92 -17.69 -18.92 8.77
C VAL A 92 -17.95 -18.47 10.20
N SER A 93 -17.01 -17.75 10.81
CA SER A 93 -17.18 -17.21 12.17
C SER A 93 -18.37 -16.25 12.27
N ASN A 94 -18.54 -15.36 11.30
CA ASN A 94 -19.67 -14.43 11.26
C ASN A 94 -21.01 -15.17 11.07
N ILE A 95 -21.04 -16.21 10.22
CA ILE A 95 -22.24 -17.04 9.98
C ILE A 95 -22.64 -17.79 11.24
N GLN A 96 -21.66 -18.34 11.98
CA GLN A 96 -21.89 -19.00 13.26
C GLN A 96 -22.52 -18.06 14.28
N GLN A 97 -22.08 -16.79 14.31
CA GLN A 97 -22.67 -15.77 15.19
C GLN A 97 -24.05 -15.32 14.72
N ASN A 98 -24.26 -15.21 13.41
CA ASN A 98 -25.54 -14.81 12.83
C ASN A 98 -25.70 -15.36 11.41
N SER A 99 -26.69 -16.23 11.23
CA SER A 99 -26.97 -16.90 9.96
C SER A 99 -27.29 -15.94 8.80
N LYS A 100 -27.71 -14.69 9.05
CA LYS A 100 -27.93 -13.69 7.99
C LYS A 100 -26.66 -13.39 7.19
N PHE A 101 -25.48 -13.54 7.79
CA PHE A 101 -24.21 -13.35 7.08
C PHE A 101 -24.00 -14.39 5.98
N PHE A 102 -24.69 -15.52 6.01
CA PHE A 102 -24.64 -16.53 4.95
C PHE A 102 -25.09 -15.94 3.61
N PHE A 103 -26.22 -15.23 3.59
CA PHE A 103 -26.74 -14.60 2.37
C PHE A 103 -25.86 -13.47 1.86
N ALA A 104 -25.09 -12.80 2.73
CA ALA A 104 -24.10 -11.81 2.30
C ALA A 104 -22.89 -12.48 1.67
N TYR A 105 -22.41 -13.58 2.25
CA TYR A 105 -21.31 -14.38 1.71
C TYR A 105 -21.67 -15.04 0.36
N ALA A 106 -22.85 -15.66 0.26
CA ALA A 106 -23.34 -16.33 -0.95
C ALA A 106 -23.64 -15.37 -2.11
N ARG A 107 -23.81 -14.07 -1.86
CA ARG A 107 -23.94 -13.04 -2.91
C ARG A 107 -22.59 -12.55 -3.45
N LYS A 108 -21.51 -12.75 -2.69
CA LYS A 108 -20.16 -12.28 -3.04
C LYS A 108 -19.37 -13.31 -3.86
N ASN A 109 -19.70 -14.60 -3.70
CA ASN A 109 -19.11 -15.73 -4.42
C ASN A 109 -20.09 -16.24 -5.49
#